data_AF-A0A9E0PDX6-F1
#
_entry.id   AF-A0A9E0PDX6-F1
#
_cell.length_a   1.000
_cell.length_b   1.000
_cell.length_c   1.000
_cell.angle_alpha   90.00
_cell.angle_beta   90.00
_cell.angle_gamma   90.00
#
_symmetry.space_group_name_H-M   'P 1'
#
loop_
_entity.id
_entity.type
_entity.pdbx_description
1 polymer ?
#
loop_
_entity_poly.entity_id
_entity_poly.type
_entity_poly.pdbx_seq_one_letter_code
_entity_poly.pdbx_strand_id
1 'polypeptide(L)' 'MLFQQKKALVLSDFDGTISRVDVGDGVLSRFASESREAIDSAYIRGGMGSREAYGKIAPLVRV' A
#
# COMPACT_ATOMS: atom_id res chain seq x y z
N MET A 1 -0.61 -23.29 -38.90
CA MET A 1 -0.30 -23.78 -37.54
C MET A 1 -1.16 -22.98 -36.56
N LEU A 2 -2.00 -23.64 -35.77
CA LEU A 2 -2.76 -22.99 -34.69
C LEU A 2 -1.94 -23.08 -33.40
N PHE A 3 -1.50 -21.93 -32.88
CA PHE A 3 -0.91 -21.87 -31.55
C PHE A 3 -2.04 -21.90 -30.51
N GLN A 4 -2.11 -22.99 -29.75
CA GLN A 4 -2.99 -23.10 -28.58
C GLN A 4 -2.30 -22.40 -27.40
N GLN A 5 -2.69 -21.17 -27.09
CA GLN A 5 -2.24 -20.45 -25.90
C GLN A 5 -2.74 -21.18 -24.64
N LYS A 6 -1.83 -21.57 -23.74
CA LYS A 6 -2.21 -22.11 -22.43
C LYS A 6 -2.87 -21.02 -21.59
N LYS A 7 -3.89 -21.39 -20.79
CA LYS A 7 -4.47 -20.49 -19.79
C LYS A 7 -3.38 -20.06 -18.81
N ALA A 8 -3.27 -18.76 -18.57
CA ALA A 8 -2.34 -18.17 -17.62
C ALA A 8 -3.12 -17.58 -16.44
N LEU A 9 -2.62 -17.81 -15.22
CA LEU A 9 -3.02 -17.04 -14.04
C LEU A 9 -2.03 -15.89 -13.90
N VAL A 10 -2.54 -14.66 -13.90
CA VAL A 10 -1.74 -13.46 -13.66
C VAL A 10 -2.21 -12.84 -12.36
N LEU A 11 -1.31 -12.76 -11.38
CA LEU A 11 -1.49 -11.99 -10.16
C LEU A 11 -0.58 -10.77 -10.25
N SER A 12 -1.12 -9.60 -10.01
CA SER A 12 -0.40 -8.34 -10.13
C SER A 12 -0.77 -7.45 -8.95
N ASP A 13 0.25 -6.87 -8.35
CA ASP A 13 0.10 -5.80 -7.37
C ASP A 13 -0.25 -4.48 -8.07
N PHE A 14 -0.67 -3.49 -7.29
CA PHE A 14 -1.10 -2.20 -7.81
C PHE A 14 -0.02 -1.12 -7.64
N ASP A 15 0.29 -0.74 -6.40
CA ASP A 15 1.20 0.36 -6.09
C ASP A 15 2.64 0.01 -6.50
N GLY A 16 3.30 0.93 -7.20
CA GLY A 16 4.63 0.67 -7.76
C GLY A 16 4.71 -0.42 -8.85
N THR A 17 3.60 -1.07 -9.21
CA THR A 17 3.52 -2.13 -10.22
C THR A 17 2.67 -1.72 -11.42
N ILE A 18 1.35 -1.56 -11.24
CA ILE A 18 0.45 -0.98 -12.25
C ILE A 18 0.56 0.55 -12.19
N SER A 19 0.46 1.09 -10.98
CA SER A 19 0.74 2.49 -10.71
C SER A 19 2.24 2.73 -10.68
N ARG A 20 2.68 3.88 -11.19
CA ARG A 20 4.10 4.30 -11.12
C ARG A 20 4.46 4.90 -9.75
N VAL A 21 3.47 5.09 -8.88
CA VAL A 21 3.62 5.70 -7.55
C VAL A 21 2.92 4.85 -6.50
N ASP A 22 3.29 5.07 -5.24
CA ASP A 22 2.56 4.55 -4.08
C ASP A 22 1.34 5.44 -3.82
N VAL A 23 0.16 4.99 -4.25
CA VAL A 23 -1.09 5.74 -4.07
C VAL A 23 -1.48 5.77 -2.60
N GLY A 24 -1.25 4.68 -1.86
CA GLY A 24 -1.50 4.62 -0.42
C GLY A 24 -0.77 5.71 0.34
N ASP A 25 0.54 5.84 0.13
CA ASP A 25 1.34 6.91 0.74
C ASP A 25 0.88 8.30 0.30
N GLY A 26 0.57 8.49 -0.99
CA GLY A 26 0.07 9.77 -1.50
C GLY A 26 -1.23 10.22 -0.83
N VAL A 27 -2.18 9.31 -0.66
CA VAL A 27 -3.45 9.58 0.05
C VAL A 27 -3.18 9.94 1.50
N LEU A 28 -2.40 9.13 2.20
CA LEU A 28 -2.10 9.39 3.60
C LEU A 28 -1.35 10.70 3.77
N SER A 29 -0.35 11.00 2.94
CA SER A 29 0.40 12.27 2.95
C SER A 29 -0.50 13.49 2.78
N ARG A 30 -1.65 13.35 2.12
CA ARG A 30 -2.59 14.44 1.90
C ARG A 30 -3.66 14.58 2.98
N PHE A 31 -4.08 13.48 3.59
CA PHE A 31 -5.28 13.44 4.44
C PHE A 31 -5.01 12.95 5.88
N ALA A 32 -3.90 12.29 6.17
CA ALA A 32 -3.54 11.87 7.52
C ALA A 32 -2.65 12.91 8.21
N SER A 33 -2.79 13.00 9.54
CA SER A 33 -1.96 13.85 10.40
C SER A 33 -0.46 13.53 10.31
N GLU A 34 0.40 14.54 10.53
CA GLU A 34 1.86 14.43 10.79
C GLU A 34 2.18 13.76 12.14
N SER A 35 1.32 12.86 12.60
CA SER A 35 1.55 12.03 13.78
C SER A 35 1.69 10.56 13.39
N ARG A 36 1.73 10.26 12.09
CA ARG A 36 1.82 8.89 11.57
C ARG A 36 3.26 8.41 11.39
N GLU A 37 4.26 9.28 11.46
CA GLU A 37 5.68 9.01 11.21
C GLU A 37 6.21 7.94 12.16
N ALA A 38 5.73 7.94 13.41
CA ALA A 38 6.08 6.92 14.40
C ALA A 38 5.53 5.53 13.99
N ILE A 39 4.32 5.49 13.40
CA ILE A 39 3.69 4.26 12.91
C ILE A 39 4.44 3.78 11.66
N ASP A 40 4.68 4.67 10.70
CA ASP A 40 5.42 4.37 9.46
C ASP A 40 6.82 3.85 9.77
N SER A 41 7.51 4.47 10.72
CA SER A 41 8.84 4.04 11.15
C SER A 41 8.84 2.68 11.85
N ALA A 42 7.82 2.37 12.65
CA ALA A 42 7.67 1.05 13.27
C ALA A 42 7.38 -0.04 12.21
N TYR A 43 6.55 0.28 11.22
CA TYR A 43 6.26 -0.59 10.08
C TYR A 43 7.52 -0.86 9.23
N ILE A 44 8.26 0.19 8.82
CA ILE A 44 9.47 0.08 7.99
C ILE A 44 10.56 -0.75 8.68
N ARG A 45 10.67 -0.67 10.01
CA ARG A 45 11.62 -1.47 10.80
C ARG A 45 11.17 -2.92 11.03
N GLY A 46 10.00 -3.32 10.52
CA GLY A 46 9.44 -4.66 10.71
C GLY A 46 8.88 -4.91 12.11
N GLY A 47 8.70 -3.86 12.93
CA GLY A 47 8.12 -3.98 14.27
C GLY A 47 6.60 -4.17 14.27
N MET A 48 5.95 -4.02 13.10
CA MET A 48 4.51 -4.10 12.93
C MET A 48 4.15 -4.49 11.49
N GLY A 49 3.02 -5.19 11.32
CA GLY A 49 2.49 -5.55 10.01
C GLY A 49 1.56 -4.47 9.42
N SER A 50 1.35 -4.49 8.10
CA SER A 50 0.55 -3.49 7.38
C SER A 50 -0.89 -3.38 7.91
N ARG A 51 -1.55 -4.50 8.21
CA ARG A 51 -2.91 -4.50 8.79
C ARG A 51 -2.98 -3.70 10.10
N GLU A 52 -1.97 -3.85 10.96
CA GLU A 52 -1.91 -3.14 12.24
C GLU A 52 -1.58 -1.66 12.02
N ALA A 53 -0.63 -1.35 11.12
CA ALA A 53 -0.26 0.02 10.77
C ALA A 53 -1.46 0.81 10.26
N TYR A 54 -2.16 0.30 9.23
CA TYR A 54 -3.33 0.95 8.65
C TYR A 54 -4.48 1.09 9.67
N GLY A 55 -4.64 0.13 10.58
CA GLY A 55 -5.62 0.24 11.67
C GLY A 55 -5.34 1.42 12.61
N LYS A 56 -4.07 1.73 12.87
CA LYS A 56 -3.66 2.89 13.69
C LYS A 56 -3.67 4.21 12.92
N ILE A 57 -3.44 4.17 11.60
CA ILE A 57 -3.44 5.36 10.76
C ILE A 57 -4.87 5.82 10.43
N ALA A 58 -5.82 4.91 10.22
CA ALA A 58 -7.19 5.26 9.81
C ALA A 58 -7.87 6.34 10.68
N PRO A 59 -7.78 6.34 12.02
CA PRO A 59 -8.33 7.41 12.86
C PRO A 59 -7.63 8.77 12.72
N LEU A 60 -6.43 8.81 12.12
CA LEU A 60 -5.65 10.03 11.89
C LEU A 60 -6.04 10.73 10.58
N VAL A 61 -6.82 10.07 9.73
CA VAL A 61 -7.31 10.62 8.45
C VAL A 61 -8.41 11.64 8.71
N ARG A 62 -8.26 12.82 8.10
CA ARG A 62 -9.24 13.91 8.11
C ARG A 62 -9.59 14.27 6.68
N VAL A 63 -10.89 14.28 6.37
CA VAL A 63 -11.46 14.63 5.07
C VAL A 63 -12.34 15.86 5.18
#